data_AF-A0A0T1W696-F1
#
_entry.id   AF-A0A0T1W696-F1
#
_cell.length_a   1.000
_cell.length_b   1.000
_cell.length_c   1.000
_cell.angle_alpha   90.00
_cell.angle_beta   90.00
_cell.angle_gamma   90.00
#
_symmetry.space_group_name_H-M   'P 1'
#
loop_
_entity.id
_entity.type
_entity.pdbx_description
1 polymer ?
#
loop_
_entity_poly.entity_id
_entity_poly.type
_entity_poly.pdbx_seq_one_letter_code
_entity_poly.pdbx_strand_id
1 'polypeptide(L)'
;MAGHPDRARLLSEWRATLIVRESACLDVADRRVLDARMCADQNSLEGKGDKRIEADAKAIAYELDPHAVVDRAARAETERSVWVRPAPDNMTYVTALLPMPQGVSVYAALRREADTCGDGRPRNHVMADTLVERITGRVYAALRREADTCGDGRPRNHVMADTLVERITGRPADIPVPIAVDLVITDDTLLGGDQAAARVPGYGPIPAGVARRLVNRAANDARSRATVRRLYRHPRSGALVAMESKARIFPKGLAKFLDLRDDTCRTPYCDAPIRHHDHARPHSRDGPTSALNGLGECAHCNYTKEAPGWSVITTANETGCHTAEFTTPTGARHRSVAPRMPGRQMTLTLYSALEVRTALAVSGHAA
;
A
#
# COMPACT_ATOMS: atom_id res chain seq x y z
N MET A 1 -20.00 40.86 3.56
CA MET A 1 -18.78 40.80 4.38
C MET A 1 -18.73 39.41 5.01
N ALA A 2 -18.32 38.39 4.27
CA ALA A 2 -16.92 37.94 4.15
C ALA A 2 -16.33 37.57 5.52
N GLY A 3 -16.72 36.39 6.01
CA GLY A 3 -16.00 35.66 7.06
C GLY A 3 -15.75 34.26 6.53
N HIS A 4 -14.66 34.09 5.77
CA HIS A 4 -14.14 32.80 5.35
C HIS A 4 -13.33 32.27 6.55
N PRO A 5 -13.85 31.33 7.36
CA PRO A 5 -13.13 30.89 8.53
C PRO A 5 -12.05 29.90 8.09
N ASP A 6 -10.82 30.24 8.45
CA ASP A 6 -9.67 29.34 8.57
C ASP A 6 -9.41 28.39 7.39
N ARG A 7 -8.57 28.87 6.46
CA ARG A 7 -7.53 28.02 5.86
C ARG A 7 -6.54 27.60 6.94
N ALA A 8 -7.00 26.77 7.88
CA ALA A 8 -6.14 26.10 8.84
C ALA A 8 -5.12 25.27 8.04
N ARG A 9 -3.85 25.39 8.42
CA ARG A 9 -2.73 24.63 7.84
C ARG A 9 -3.16 23.17 7.62
N LEU A 10 -3.27 22.74 6.37
CA LEU A 10 -3.73 21.39 5.96
C LEU A 10 -2.78 20.25 6.40
N LEU A 11 -1.67 20.61 7.05
CA LEU A 11 -0.69 19.74 7.65
C LEU A 11 -0.80 19.83 9.19
N SER A 12 -1.33 18.77 9.79
CA SER A 12 -1.26 18.59 11.24
C SER A 12 0.19 18.36 11.68
N GLU A 13 0.49 18.62 12.95
CA GLU A 13 1.79 18.34 13.57
C GLU A 13 2.23 16.87 13.35
N TRP A 14 1.26 15.95 13.48
CA TRP A 14 1.49 14.54 13.21
C TRP A 14 1.89 14.27 11.75
N ARG A 15 1.19 14.88 10.77
CA ARG A 15 1.53 14.74 9.35
C ARG A 15 2.89 15.33 9.02
N ALA A 16 3.27 16.44 9.65
CA ALA A 16 4.62 16.99 9.51
C ALA A 16 5.68 16.01 10.04
N THR A 17 5.41 15.35 11.17
CA THR A 17 6.29 14.31 11.73
C THR A 17 6.48 13.14 10.76
N LEU A 18 5.41 12.70 10.06
CA LEU A 18 5.53 11.65 9.03
C LEU A 18 6.46 12.08 7.89
N ILE A 19 6.31 13.29 7.37
CA ILE A 19 7.15 13.83 6.29
C ILE A 19 8.63 13.91 6.72
N VAL A 20 8.89 14.45 7.93
CA VAL A 20 10.24 14.53 8.51
C VAL A 20 10.85 13.15 8.71
N ARG A 21 10.05 12.18 9.18
CA ARG A 21 10.52 10.80 9.36
C ARG A 21 10.95 10.19 8.04
N GLU A 22 10.20 10.37 6.96
CA GLU A 22 10.55 9.80 5.65
C GLU A 22 11.78 10.50 5.02
N SER A 23 11.95 11.81 5.23
CA SER A 23 13.10 12.58 4.74
C SER A 23 14.38 12.45 5.58
N ALA A 24 14.32 11.73 6.71
CA ALA A 24 15.42 11.63 7.68
C ALA A 24 16.74 11.04 7.11
N CYS A 25 16.71 10.29 6.01
CA CYS A 25 17.92 9.80 5.35
C CYS A 25 18.55 10.79 4.38
N LEU A 26 17.83 11.84 3.99
CA LEU A 26 18.29 12.84 3.02
C LEU A 26 19.15 13.91 3.68
N ASP A 27 19.98 14.58 2.87
CA ASP A 27 20.68 15.79 3.29
C ASP A 27 19.72 16.98 3.49
N VAL A 28 20.23 18.09 4.03
CA VAL A 28 19.39 19.26 4.35
C VAL A 28 18.83 19.94 3.09
N ALA A 29 19.56 19.90 1.96
CA ALA A 29 19.11 20.51 0.72
C ALA A 29 17.92 19.73 0.14
N ASP A 30 18.04 18.41 0.07
CA ASP A 30 16.99 17.52 -0.42
C ASP A 30 15.76 17.50 0.49
N ARG A 31 15.94 17.60 1.81
CA ARG A 31 14.81 17.79 2.75
C ARG A 31 14.00 19.04 2.41
N ARG A 32 14.66 20.17 2.10
CA ARG A 32 13.97 21.40 1.69
C ARG A 32 13.22 21.23 0.36
N VAL A 33 13.80 20.50 -0.59
CA VAL A 33 13.13 20.19 -1.87
C VAL A 33 11.91 19.29 -1.63
N LEU A 34 12.02 18.29 -0.77
CA LEU A 34 10.91 17.41 -0.39
C LEU A 34 9.77 18.19 0.26
N ASP A 35 10.08 19.03 1.25
CA ASP A 35 9.09 19.87 1.94
C ASP A 35 8.39 20.81 0.95
N ALA A 36 9.16 21.45 0.05
CA ALA A 36 8.62 22.31 -0.99
C ALA A 36 7.71 21.54 -1.96
N ARG A 37 8.07 20.32 -2.37
CA ARG A 37 7.23 19.49 -3.26
C ARG A 37 5.96 19.00 -2.56
N MET A 38 6.04 18.57 -1.30
CA MET A 38 4.88 18.14 -0.51
C MET A 38 3.91 19.30 -0.25
N CYS A 39 4.42 20.52 -0.11
CA CYS A 39 3.63 21.71 0.21
C CYS A 39 3.31 22.59 -1.01
N ALA A 40 3.75 22.23 -2.22
CA ALA A 40 3.60 23.05 -3.42
C ALA A 40 2.13 23.34 -3.77
N ASP A 41 1.25 22.37 -3.52
CA ASP A 41 -0.19 22.53 -3.62
C ASP A 41 -0.86 21.96 -2.37
N GLN A 42 -1.31 22.84 -1.48
CA GLN A 42 -1.98 22.41 -0.24
C GLN A 42 -3.26 21.63 -0.52
N ASN A 43 -3.95 21.89 -1.64
CA ASN A 43 -5.16 21.14 -2.00
C ASN A 43 -4.85 19.69 -2.37
N SER A 44 -3.60 19.39 -2.74
CA SER A 44 -3.16 18.01 -3.00
C SER A 44 -3.15 17.11 -1.76
N LEU A 45 -3.24 17.70 -0.55
CA LEU A 45 -3.31 16.99 0.73
C LEU A 45 -4.74 16.70 1.17
N GLU A 46 -5.72 17.35 0.55
CA GLU A 46 -7.13 17.19 0.87
C GLU A 46 -7.61 15.76 0.59
N GLY A 47 -8.33 15.19 1.56
CA GLY A 47 -8.86 13.83 1.51
C GLY A 47 -7.84 12.69 1.56
N LYS A 48 -6.53 12.97 1.59
CA LYS A 48 -5.50 11.96 1.86
C LYS A 48 -5.52 11.60 3.35
N GLY A 49 -5.52 10.31 3.65
CA GLY A 49 -5.17 9.85 4.99
C GLY A 49 -3.66 9.86 5.21
N ASP A 50 -3.25 9.50 6.42
CA ASP A 50 -1.86 9.60 6.84
C ASP A 50 -0.94 8.61 6.10
N LYS A 51 -1.44 7.44 5.68
CA LYS A 51 -0.63 6.47 4.93
C LYS A 51 -0.32 6.96 3.52
N ARG A 52 -1.26 7.66 2.88
CA ARG A 52 -1.01 8.26 1.56
C ARG A 52 -0.02 9.41 1.64
N ILE A 53 -0.08 10.22 2.70
CA ILE A 53 0.94 11.27 2.96
C ILE A 53 2.33 10.64 3.15
N GLU A 54 2.43 9.58 3.96
CA GLU A 54 3.68 8.84 4.15
C GLU A 54 4.21 8.25 2.83
N ALA A 55 3.33 7.62 2.03
CA ALA A 55 3.72 7.03 0.75
C ALA A 55 4.22 8.08 -0.26
N ASP A 56 3.60 9.26 -0.32
CA ASP A 56 4.03 10.35 -1.21
C ASP A 56 5.38 10.92 -0.75
N ALA A 57 5.57 11.15 0.55
CA ALA A 57 6.85 11.61 1.10
C ALA A 57 7.97 10.60 0.82
N LYS A 58 7.69 9.31 0.99
CA LYS A 58 8.64 8.22 0.69
C LYS A 58 8.98 8.14 -0.79
N ALA A 59 8.00 8.38 -1.68
CA ALA A 59 8.24 8.41 -3.13
C ALA A 59 9.15 9.59 -3.52
N ILE A 60 8.87 10.79 -3.02
CA ILE A 60 9.70 11.98 -3.27
C ILE A 60 11.10 11.81 -2.71
N ALA A 61 11.24 11.28 -1.48
CA ALA A 61 12.54 11.02 -0.88
C ALA A 61 13.39 10.09 -1.75
N TYR A 62 12.76 9.05 -2.29
CA TYR A 62 13.43 8.11 -3.17
C TYR A 62 13.76 8.69 -4.55
N GLU A 63 12.95 9.62 -5.08
CA GLU A 63 13.28 10.36 -6.31
C GLU A 63 14.48 11.31 -6.13
N LEU A 64 14.65 11.89 -4.94
CA LEU A 64 15.74 12.81 -4.64
C LEU A 64 17.06 12.07 -4.43
N ASP A 65 17.06 11.05 -3.57
CA ASP A 65 18.24 10.22 -3.34
C ASP A 65 17.87 8.73 -3.18
N PRO A 66 17.93 7.96 -4.28
CA PRO A 66 17.73 6.51 -4.24
C PRO A 66 18.75 5.79 -3.35
N HIS A 67 19.99 6.27 -3.26
CA HIS A 67 21.07 5.63 -2.50
C HIS A 67 20.83 5.77 -1.00
N ALA A 68 20.54 6.98 -0.52
CA ALA A 68 20.24 7.22 0.90
C ALA A 68 19.05 6.40 1.40
N VAL A 69 18.00 6.24 0.58
CA VAL A 69 16.83 5.44 0.94
C VAL A 69 17.15 3.93 0.92
N VAL A 70 17.97 3.45 -0.02
CA VAL A 70 18.42 2.04 -0.05
C VAL A 70 19.30 1.73 1.15
N ASP A 71 20.23 2.64 1.51
CA ASP A 71 21.09 2.49 2.67
C ASP A 71 20.29 2.52 3.97
N ARG A 72 19.29 3.40 4.08
CA ARG A 72 18.33 3.40 5.19
C ARG A 72 17.58 2.07 5.27
N ALA A 73 17.08 1.55 4.15
CA ALA A 73 16.37 0.27 4.13
C ALA A 73 17.27 -0.89 4.56
N ALA A 74 18.53 -0.90 4.13
CA ALA A 74 19.52 -1.90 4.55
C ALA A 74 19.83 -1.80 6.06
N ARG A 75 19.96 -0.57 6.60
CA ARG A 75 20.13 -0.35 8.04
C ARG A 75 18.89 -0.76 8.83
N ALA A 76 17.68 -0.49 8.33
CA ALA A 76 16.42 -0.83 9.01
C ALA A 76 16.26 -2.35 9.25
N GLU A 77 16.79 -3.20 8.36
CA GLU A 77 16.82 -4.66 8.60
C GLU A 77 17.64 -5.02 9.86
N THR A 78 18.63 -4.21 10.21
CA THR A 78 19.44 -4.38 11.43
C THR A 78 18.74 -3.87 12.71
N GLU A 79 17.69 -3.05 12.58
CA GLU A 79 16.93 -2.47 13.70
C GLU A 79 15.70 -3.30 14.09
N ARG A 80 15.48 -4.45 13.43
CA ARG A 80 14.36 -5.33 13.72
C ARG A 80 14.27 -5.65 15.22
N SER A 81 13.07 -5.53 15.78
CA SER A 81 12.87 -5.54 17.24
C SER A 81 11.42 -5.87 17.58
N VAL A 82 11.21 -6.35 18.80
CA VAL A 82 9.88 -6.67 19.35
C VAL A 82 9.73 -5.98 20.69
N TRP A 83 8.66 -5.23 20.87
CA TRP A 83 8.36 -4.55 22.12
C TRP A 83 6.88 -4.65 22.47
N VAL A 84 6.60 -4.39 23.74
CA VAL A 84 5.25 -4.40 24.31
C VAL A 84 5.00 -3.04 24.92
N ARG A 85 3.83 -2.43 24.63
CA ARG A 85 3.40 -1.18 25.25
C ARG A 85 1.98 -1.32 25.83
N PRO A 86 1.70 -0.77 27.01
CA PRO A 86 0.35 -0.79 27.59
C PRO A 86 -0.69 -0.16 26.66
N ALA A 87 -1.93 -0.64 26.74
CA ALA A 87 -3.13 -0.08 26.12
C ALA A 87 -4.25 0.07 27.16
N PRO A 88 -5.32 0.84 26.89
CA PRO A 88 -6.49 0.92 27.77
C PRO A 88 -7.14 -0.44 28.04
N ASP A 89 -8.01 -0.51 29.04
CA ASP A 89 -8.88 -1.67 29.33
C ASP A 89 -8.13 -2.99 29.61
N ASN A 90 -6.97 -2.90 30.26
CA ASN A 90 -6.07 -4.04 30.55
C ASN A 90 -5.56 -4.76 29.30
N MET A 91 -5.49 -4.07 28.17
CA MET A 91 -4.95 -4.58 26.92
C MET A 91 -3.49 -4.17 26.74
N THR A 92 -2.79 -4.81 25.79
CA THR A 92 -1.41 -4.45 25.44
C THR A 92 -1.18 -4.56 23.94
N TYR A 93 -0.31 -3.71 23.40
CA TYR A 93 0.15 -3.83 22.03
C TYR A 93 1.51 -4.52 22.01
N VAL A 94 1.56 -5.71 21.41
CA VAL A 94 2.81 -6.36 21.03
C VAL A 94 3.13 -5.93 19.60
N THR A 95 4.24 -5.22 19.41
CA THR A 95 4.65 -4.71 18.11
C THR A 95 5.97 -5.37 17.70
N ALA A 96 6.02 -5.89 16.48
CA ALA A 96 7.25 -6.39 15.87
C ALA A 96 7.60 -5.51 14.67
N LEU A 97 8.79 -4.90 14.72
CA LEU A 97 9.42 -4.27 13.57
C LEU A 97 10.26 -5.32 12.85
N LEU A 98 9.86 -5.68 11.63
CA LEU A 98 10.48 -6.74 10.84
C LEU A 98 10.78 -6.25 9.42
N PRO A 99 11.78 -6.82 8.72
CA PRO A 99 11.88 -6.73 7.27
C PRO A 99 10.54 -7.00 6.59
N MET A 100 10.18 -6.19 5.59
CA MET A 100 8.85 -6.24 4.96
C MET A 100 8.41 -7.66 4.54
N PRO A 101 9.25 -8.48 3.88
CA PRO A 101 8.84 -9.83 3.48
C PRO A 101 8.45 -10.72 4.68
N GLN A 102 9.16 -10.59 5.80
CA GLN A 102 8.88 -11.35 7.03
C GLN A 102 7.59 -10.84 7.70
N GLY A 103 7.40 -9.52 7.80
CA GLY A 103 6.17 -8.95 8.36
C GLY A 103 4.92 -9.31 7.57
N VAL A 104 4.99 -9.24 6.23
CA VAL A 104 3.89 -9.68 5.34
C VAL A 104 3.64 -11.18 5.48
N SER A 105 4.69 -11.99 5.61
CA SER A 105 4.57 -13.43 5.84
C SER A 105 3.85 -13.77 7.14
N VAL A 106 4.24 -13.12 8.25
CA VAL A 106 3.59 -13.23 9.56
C VAL A 106 2.10 -12.90 9.45
N TYR A 107 1.76 -11.74 8.88
CA TYR A 107 0.37 -11.33 8.73
C TYR A 107 -0.42 -12.28 7.83
N ALA A 108 0.16 -12.72 6.71
CA ALA A 108 -0.47 -13.66 5.79
C ALA A 108 -0.72 -15.04 6.42
N ALA A 109 0.19 -15.51 7.27
CA ALA A 109 0.02 -16.76 8.02
C ALA A 109 -1.16 -16.68 9.00
N LEU A 110 -1.25 -15.60 9.80
CA LEU A 110 -2.37 -15.36 10.71
C LEU A 110 -3.70 -15.21 9.97
N ARG A 111 -3.68 -14.47 8.86
CA ARG A 111 -4.86 -14.27 8.02
C ARG A 111 -5.36 -15.58 7.44
N ARG A 112 -4.46 -16.46 6.97
CA ARG A 112 -4.81 -17.77 6.43
C ARG A 112 -5.53 -18.61 7.48
N GLU A 113 -5.01 -18.67 8.70
CA GLU A 113 -5.65 -19.38 9.81
C GLU A 113 -7.06 -18.85 10.08
N ALA A 114 -7.21 -17.53 10.14
CA ALA A 114 -8.51 -16.91 10.35
C ALA A 114 -9.50 -17.15 9.20
N ASP A 115 -9.00 -17.29 7.97
CA ASP A 115 -9.83 -17.63 6.80
C ASP A 115 -10.23 -19.13 6.79
N THR A 116 -9.45 -20.02 7.42
CA THR A 116 -9.72 -21.48 7.47
C THR A 116 -10.44 -21.95 8.73
N CYS A 117 -10.42 -21.18 9.82
CA CYS A 117 -10.97 -21.57 11.12
C CYS A 117 -12.49 -21.87 11.08
N GLY A 118 -13.27 -21.09 10.33
CA GLY A 118 -14.67 -21.39 10.03
C GLY A 118 -15.64 -21.40 11.23
N ASP A 119 -15.22 -20.94 12.40
CA ASP A 119 -15.96 -21.06 13.67
C ASP A 119 -16.88 -19.86 14.00
N GLY A 120 -17.02 -18.93 13.06
CA GLY A 120 -17.91 -17.76 13.19
C GLY A 120 -17.34 -16.59 14.01
N ARG A 121 -16.13 -16.70 14.60
CA ARG A 121 -15.50 -15.57 15.30
C ARG A 121 -15.06 -14.46 14.33
N PRO A 122 -15.03 -13.19 14.76
CA PRO A 122 -14.47 -12.11 13.97
C PRO A 122 -13.01 -12.40 13.60
N ARG A 123 -12.64 -12.18 12.34
CA ARG A 123 -11.29 -12.45 11.80
C ARG A 123 -10.17 -11.92 12.68
N ASN A 124 -10.31 -10.69 13.20
CA ASN A 124 -9.27 -10.06 14.01
C ASN A 124 -9.09 -10.77 15.37
N HIS A 125 -10.14 -11.38 15.92
CA HIS A 125 -10.06 -12.15 17.16
C HIS A 125 -9.32 -13.45 16.90
N VAL A 126 -9.67 -14.19 15.83
CA VAL A 126 -8.94 -15.40 15.45
C VAL A 126 -7.47 -15.08 15.16
N MET A 127 -7.17 -13.99 14.44
CA MET A 127 -5.79 -13.56 14.19
C MET A 127 -5.03 -13.24 15.49
N ALA A 128 -5.68 -12.57 16.46
CA ALA A 128 -5.07 -12.25 17.75
C ALA A 128 -4.86 -13.50 18.60
N ASP A 129 -5.85 -14.39 18.66
CA ASP A 129 -5.78 -15.66 19.39
C ASP A 129 -4.71 -16.58 18.79
N THR A 130 -4.66 -16.71 17.46
CA THR A 130 -3.61 -17.46 16.75
C THR A 130 -2.24 -16.82 16.95
N LEU A 131 -2.15 -15.48 16.94
CA LEU A 131 -0.90 -14.78 17.24
C LEU A 131 -0.42 -15.11 18.65
N VAL A 132 -1.32 -15.04 19.63
CA VAL A 132 -1.07 -15.41 21.02
C VAL A 132 -0.69 -16.88 21.07
N GLU A 133 -1.49 -17.83 20.60
CA GLU A 133 -1.19 -19.26 20.55
C GLU A 133 0.21 -19.56 19.99
N ARG A 134 0.54 -19.00 18.82
CA ARG A 134 1.83 -19.20 18.16
C ARG A 134 3.00 -18.51 18.89
N ILE A 135 2.75 -17.43 19.64
CA ILE A 135 3.73 -16.71 20.48
C ILE A 135 3.75 -17.20 21.94
N THR A 136 2.70 -17.78 22.50
CA THR A 136 2.56 -18.07 23.92
C THR A 136 2.54 -19.56 24.20
N GLY A 137 2.80 -20.40 23.19
CA GLY A 137 3.27 -21.78 23.37
C GLY A 137 4.61 -21.93 24.15
N ARG A 138 4.91 -21.03 25.11
CA ARG A 138 6.15 -20.78 25.89
C ARG A 138 7.27 -20.05 25.14
N VAL A 139 6.98 -18.96 24.42
CA VAL A 139 7.96 -18.33 23.52
C VAL A 139 8.67 -17.10 24.10
N TYR A 140 8.11 -16.21 24.94
CA TYR A 140 8.93 -15.06 25.43
C TYR A 140 10.21 -15.51 26.18
N ALA A 141 10.09 -16.53 27.02
CA ALA A 141 11.24 -17.17 27.66
C ALA A 141 12.12 -17.95 26.67
N ALA A 142 11.57 -18.47 25.57
CA ALA A 142 12.34 -19.14 24.51
C ALA A 142 13.04 -18.14 23.57
N LEU A 143 12.44 -17.00 23.22
CA LEU A 143 13.06 -15.91 22.46
C LEU A 143 14.23 -15.34 23.24
N ARG A 144 14.03 -15.12 24.55
CA ARG A 144 15.09 -14.66 25.45
C ARG A 144 16.15 -15.74 25.61
N ARG A 145 15.77 -16.99 25.89
CA ARG A 145 16.72 -18.10 26.01
C ARG A 145 17.54 -18.27 24.74
N GLU A 146 16.90 -18.36 23.57
CA GLU A 146 17.57 -18.51 22.29
C GLU A 146 18.50 -17.33 22.03
N ALA A 147 18.05 -16.09 22.26
CA ALA A 147 18.89 -14.92 22.09
C ALA A 147 20.03 -14.82 23.13
N ASP A 148 19.89 -15.46 24.30
CA ASP A 148 20.92 -15.54 25.34
C ASP A 148 21.86 -16.77 25.14
N THR A 149 21.45 -17.80 24.38
CA THR A 149 22.22 -19.05 24.13
C THR A 149 22.79 -19.16 22.71
N CYS A 150 22.31 -18.38 21.75
CA CYS A 150 22.79 -18.40 20.37
C CYS A 150 24.18 -17.72 20.31
N GLY A 151 25.23 -18.54 20.22
CA GLY A 151 26.64 -18.11 20.21
C GLY A 151 27.17 -17.75 18.82
N ASP A 152 26.31 -17.48 17.84
CA ASP A 152 26.69 -17.26 16.45
C ASP A 152 27.10 -15.82 16.11
N GLY A 153 27.17 -14.96 17.13
CA GLY A 153 27.61 -13.57 17.00
C GLY A 153 26.55 -12.60 16.47
N ARG A 154 25.32 -13.05 16.18
CA ARG A 154 24.21 -12.15 15.81
C ARG A 154 23.73 -11.33 17.01
N PRO A 155 23.31 -10.07 16.82
CA PRO A 155 22.81 -9.26 17.93
C PRO A 155 21.47 -9.80 18.45
N ARG A 156 21.23 -9.65 19.76
CA ARG A 156 20.09 -10.24 20.48
C ARG A 156 18.73 -10.00 19.80
N ASN A 157 18.49 -8.80 19.31
CA ASN A 157 17.22 -8.43 18.66
C ASN A 157 16.99 -9.18 17.33
N HIS A 158 18.08 -9.58 16.66
CA HIS A 158 18.03 -10.35 15.41
C HIS A 158 17.54 -11.77 15.66
N VAL A 159 18.11 -12.43 16.68
CA VAL A 159 17.68 -13.76 17.12
C VAL A 159 16.21 -13.73 17.56
N MET A 160 15.82 -12.73 18.36
CA MET A 160 14.41 -12.59 18.79
C MET A 160 13.43 -12.41 17.62
N ALA A 161 13.80 -11.64 16.60
CA ALA A 161 12.95 -11.43 15.42
C ALA A 161 12.85 -12.69 14.55
N ASP A 162 13.99 -13.38 14.32
CA ASP A 162 14.03 -14.60 13.53
C ASP A 162 13.20 -15.70 14.22
N THR A 163 13.38 -15.90 15.52
CA THR A 163 12.58 -16.89 16.27
C THR A 163 11.09 -16.52 16.33
N LEU A 164 10.72 -15.23 16.34
CA LEU A 164 9.31 -14.81 16.22
C LEU A 164 8.71 -15.25 14.88
N VAL A 165 9.43 -15.02 13.78
CA VAL A 165 9.01 -15.45 12.43
C VAL A 165 8.86 -16.97 12.41
N GLU A 166 9.80 -17.70 12.99
CA GLU A 166 9.76 -19.17 13.03
C GLU A 166 8.55 -19.72 13.75
N ARG A 167 8.21 -19.10 14.88
CA ARG A 167 7.10 -19.54 15.72
C ARG A 167 5.75 -19.20 15.10
N ILE A 168 5.62 -18.02 14.49
CA ILE A 168 4.38 -17.63 13.82
C ILE A 168 4.19 -18.38 12.49
N THR A 169 5.25 -18.57 11.72
CA THR A 169 5.12 -19.21 10.40
C THR A 169 5.23 -20.74 10.45
N GLY A 170 5.77 -21.29 11.55
CA GLY A 170 6.10 -22.72 11.69
C GLY A 170 7.27 -23.16 10.80
N ARG A 171 8.11 -22.23 10.35
CA ARG A 171 9.19 -22.46 9.37
C ARG A 171 10.46 -21.71 9.76
N PRO A 172 11.66 -22.28 9.57
CA PRO A 172 12.93 -21.57 9.76
C PRO A 172 12.94 -20.17 9.10
N ALA A 173 13.46 -19.15 9.78
CA ALA A 173 13.38 -17.75 9.32
C ALA A 173 14.16 -17.49 8.02
N ASP A 174 15.13 -18.36 7.72
CA ASP A 174 15.94 -18.37 6.49
C ASP A 174 15.22 -19.05 5.32
N ILE A 175 14.11 -19.77 5.57
CA ILE A 175 13.31 -20.43 4.54
C ILE A 175 12.12 -19.53 4.14
N PRO A 176 12.02 -19.11 2.86
CA PRO A 176 10.89 -18.31 2.38
C PRO A 176 9.53 -19.00 2.58
N VAL A 177 8.53 -18.21 2.97
CA VAL A 177 7.14 -18.68 3.10
C VAL A 177 6.42 -18.54 1.76
N PRO A 178 5.66 -19.56 1.30
CA PRO A 178 4.97 -19.55 0.01
C PRO A 178 3.72 -18.68 0.09
N ILE A 179 3.92 -17.37 0.02
CA ILE A 179 2.85 -16.37 -0.08
C ILE A 179 2.89 -15.71 -1.44
N ALA A 180 1.72 -15.39 -1.98
CA ALA A 180 1.61 -14.55 -3.16
C ALA A 180 1.73 -13.08 -2.72
N VAL A 181 2.69 -12.37 -3.30
CA VAL A 181 2.86 -10.93 -3.11
C VAL A 181 2.66 -10.25 -4.46
N ASP A 182 1.70 -9.35 -4.55
CA ASP A 182 1.57 -8.49 -5.72
C ASP A 182 2.62 -7.38 -5.68
N LEU A 183 3.25 -7.12 -6.81
CA LEU A 183 4.23 -6.06 -6.98
C LEU A 183 3.91 -5.29 -8.26
N VAL A 184 3.69 -3.98 -8.13
CA VAL A 184 3.50 -3.08 -9.26
C VAL A 184 4.82 -2.35 -9.51
N ILE A 185 5.41 -2.56 -10.68
CA ILE A 185 6.70 -1.98 -11.09
C ILE A 185 6.65 -1.69 -12.59
N THR A 186 7.37 -0.67 -13.06
CA THR A 186 7.51 -0.44 -14.51
C THR A 186 8.48 -1.46 -15.10
N ASP A 187 8.32 -1.75 -16.39
CA ASP A 187 9.26 -2.54 -17.17
C ASP A 187 10.67 -1.94 -17.15
N ASP A 188 10.81 -0.64 -17.36
CA ASP A 188 12.12 0.04 -17.36
C ASP A 188 12.82 -0.06 -15.99
N THR A 189 12.07 0.10 -14.90
CA THR A 189 12.59 -0.06 -13.52
C THR A 189 12.96 -1.53 -13.26
N LEU A 190 12.14 -2.46 -13.74
CA LEU A 190 12.37 -3.89 -13.55
C LEU A 190 13.63 -4.36 -14.29
N LEU A 191 13.83 -3.87 -15.51
CA LEU A 191 14.98 -4.19 -16.36
C LEU A 191 16.23 -3.37 -16.02
N GLY A 192 16.12 -2.39 -15.12
CA GLY A 192 17.25 -1.62 -14.60
C GLY A 192 17.57 -0.34 -15.37
N GLY A 193 16.76 0.04 -16.37
CA GLY A 193 16.89 1.31 -17.10
C GLY A 193 16.33 2.53 -16.34
N ASP A 194 15.50 2.31 -15.31
CA ASP A 194 15.01 3.34 -14.39
C ASP A 194 15.22 2.94 -12.92
N GLN A 195 15.19 3.94 -12.03
CA GLN A 195 15.25 3.76 -10.58
C GLN A 195 13.95 4.13 -9.88
N ALA A 196 12.83 4.37 -10.56
CA ALA A 196 11.54 4.68 -9.93
C ALA A 196 11.09 3.62 -8.90
N ALA A 197 10.41 4.03 -7.81
CA ALA A 197 9.97 3.09 -6.77
C ALA A 197 8.93 2.11 -7.31
N ALA A 198 9.00 0.84 -6.90
CA ALA A 198 7.90 -0.10 -7.09
C ALA A 198 6.87 0.06 -5.95
N ARG A 199 5.64 -0.47 -6.11
CA ARG A 199 4.59 -0.44 -5.09
C ARG A 199 4.11 -1.84 -4.75
N VAL A 200 4.03 -2.14 -3.45
CA VAL A 200 3.40 -3.36 -2.93
C VAL A 200 2.01 -2.96 -2.39
N PRO A 201 0.90 -3.45 -2.99
CA PRO A 201 -0.44 -3.09 -2.54
C PRO A 201 -0.67 -3.33 -1.05
N GLY A 202 -1.25 -2.35 -0.37
CA GLY A 202 -1.48 -2.36 1.08
C GLY A 202 -0.24 -2.09 1.95
N TYR A 203 0.97 -2.07 1.37
CA TYR A 203 2.21 -1.70 2.05
C TYR A 203 2.73 -0.32 1.60
N GLY A 204 2.64 -0.02 0.30
CA GLY A 204 3.11 1.23 -0.28
C GLY A 204 4.41 1.08 -1.09
N PRO A 205 5.13 2.18 -1.36
CA PRO A 205 6.31 2.16 -2.23
C PRO A 205 7.52 1.47 -1.58
N ILE A 206 8.29 0.75 -2.40
CA ILE A 206 9.56 0.11 -2.07
C ILE A 206 10.65 0.49 -3.08
N PRO A 207 11.93 0.56 -2.66
CA PRO A 207 13.04 0.85 -3.58
C PRO A 207 13.12 -0.13 -4.74
N ALA A 208 13.52 0.35 -5.92
CA ALA A 208 13.64 -0.44 -7.15
C ALA A 208 14.61 -1.62 -6.98
N GLY A 209 15.74 -1.40 -6.30
CA GLY A 209 16.71 -2.45 -6.01
C GLY A 209 16.14 -3.58 -5.14
N VAL A 210 15.31 -3.25 -4.15
CA VAL A 210 14.60 -4.24 -3.32
C VAL A 210 13.60 -5.02 -4.17
N ALA A 211 12.80 -4.32 -4.98
CA ALA A 211 11.81 -4.91 -5.87
C ALA A 211 12.45 -5.88 -6.88
N ARG A 212 13.54 -5.48 -7.53
CA ARG A 212 14.31 -6.35 -8.45
C ARG A 212 14.88 -7.58 -7.75
N ARG A 213 15.43 -7.43 -6.53
CA ARG A 213 15.90 -8.58 -5.74
C ARG A 213 14.77 -9.56 -5.42
N LEU A 214 13.58 -9.07 -5.07
CA LEU A 214 12.41 -9.92 -4.82
C LEU A 214 12.00 -10.70 -6.07
N VAL A 215 11.90 -10.03 -7.24
CA VAL A 215 11.57 -10.68 -8.51
C VAL A 215 12.64 -11.70 -8.90
N ASN A 216 13.91 -11.33 -8.81
CA ASN A 216 15.04 -12.19 -9.19
C ASN A 216 15.10 -13.46 -8.33
N ARG A 217 14.89 -13.34 -7.00
CA ARG A 217 14.80 -14.50 -6.10
C ARG A 217 13.61 -15.39 -6.44
N ALA A 218 12.43 -14.81 -6.69
CA ALA A 218 11.23 -15.57 -7.03
C ALA A 218 11.32 -16.26 -8.40
N ALA A 219 12.01 -15.66 -9.38
CA ALA A 219 12.18 -16.22 -10.72
C ALA A 219 13.19 -17.37 -10.76
N ASN A 220 14.20 -17.35 -9.88
CA ASN A 220 15.23 -18.40 -9.81
C ASN A 220 14.93 -19.51 -8.79
N ASP A 221 13.90 -19.37 -7.97
CA ASP A 221 13.46 -20.43 -7.06
C ASP A 221 12.46 -21.34 -7.78
N ALA A 222 12.88 -22.58 -8.06
CA ALA A 222 12.04 -23.59 -8.73
C ALA A 222 10.74 -23.94 -7.97
N ARG A 223 10.66 -23.60 -6.68
CA ARG A 223 9.45 -23.79 -5.85
C ARG A 223 8.50 -22.59 -5.90
N SER A 224 8.96 -21.47 -6.43
CA SER A 224 8.20 -20.23 -6.56
C SER A 224 7.58 -20.14 -7.95
N ARG A 225 6.41 -19.49 -8.04
CA ARG A 225 5.77 -19.17 -9.33
C ARG A 225 5.70 -17.66 -9.47
N ALA A 226 6.55 -17.07 -10.30
CA ALA A 226 6.43 -15.68 -10.70
C ALA A 226 5.48 -15.59 -11.90
N THR A 227 4.42 -14.78 -11.79
CA THR A 227 3.53 -14.49 -12.92
C THR A 227 3.59 -13.01 -13.22
N VAL A 228 3.67 -12.66 -14.50
CA VAL A 228 3.71 -11.26 -14.97
C VAL A 228 2.38 -10.92 -15.60
N ARG A 229 1.80 -9.79 -15.20
CA ARG A 229 0.58 -9.24 -15.80
C ARG A 229 0.87 -7.82 -16.24
N ARG A 230 0.65 -7.52 -17.53
CA ARG A 230 0.83 -6.16 -18.05
C ARG A 230 -0.32 -5.28 -17.59
N LEU A 231 0.01 -4.13 -17.02
CA LEU A 231 -0.92 -3.07 -16.65
C LEU A 231 -0.59 -1.85 -17.52
N TYR A 232 -1.59 -1.28 -18.18
CA TYR A 232 -1.41 -0.07 -18.97
C TYR A 232 -1.71 1.16 -18.10
N ARG A 233 -0.77 2.10 -18.06
CA ARG A 233 -0.93 3.38 -17.33
C ARG A 233 -0.95 4.55 -18.31
N HIS A 234 -1.71 5.59 -17.98
CA HIS A 234 -1.66 6.84 -18.74
C HIS A 234 -0.30 7.54 -18.53
N PRO A 235 0.41 7.95 -19.60
CA PRO A 235 1.83 8.34 -19.56
C PRO A 235 2.15 9.57 -18.69
N ARG A 236 1.19 10.50 -18.53
CA ARG A 236 1.37 11.71 -17.69
C ARG A 236 0.94 11.55 -16.23
N SER A 237 -0.12 10.80 -15.96
CA SER A 237 -0.76 10.73 -14.63
C SER A 237 -0.43 9.47 -13.86
N GLY A 238 0.03 8.42 -14.55
CA GLY A 238 0.21 7.09 -13.98
C GLY A 238 -1.11 6.34 -13.70
N ALA A 239 -2.26 6.84 -14.14
CA ALA A 239 -3.54 6.19 -13.87
C ALA A 239 -3.71 4.88 -14.67
N LEU A 240 -4.26 3.82 -14.06
CA LEU A 240 -4.56 2.56 -14.75
C LEU A 240 -5.76 2.70 -15.71
N VAL A 241 -5.64 2.14 -16.92
CA VAL A 241 -6.66 2.27 -17.99
C VAL A 241 -7.84 1.32 -17.75
N ALA A 242 -9.06 1.84 -17.95
CA ALA A 242 -10.35 1.32 -17.46
C ALA A 242 -10.78 -0.07 -17.99
N MET A 243 -11.74 -0.68 -17.28
CA MET A 243 -12.44 -1.93 -17.63
C MET A 243 -13.93 -1.84 -17.19
N GLU A 244 -14.86 -2.49 -17.91
CA GLU A 244 -16.30 -2.45 -17.64
C GLU A 244 -16.92 -3.87 -17.49
N SER A 245 -18.06 -3.97 -16.79
CA SER A 245 -18.83 -5.22 -16.60
C SER A 245 -20.34 -4.98 -16.51
N LYS A 246 -21.14 -5.98 -16.89
CA LYS A 246 -22.61 -5.99 -16.71
C LYS A 246 -23.07 -6.65 -15.38
N ALA A 247 -22.16 -7.23 -14.60
CA ALA A 247 -22.51 -7.93 -13.37
C ALA A 247 -22.82 -6.94 -12.23
N ARG A 248 -23.72 -7.27 -11.31
CA ARG A 248 -23.96 -6.43 -10.10
C ARG A 248 -22.74 -6.38 -9.19
N ILE A 249 -22.12 -7.53 -8.94
CA ILE A 249 -20.90 -7.65 -8.13
C ILE A 249 -19.70 -7.45 -9.04
N PHE A 250 -18.70 -6.70 -8.59
CA PHE A 250 -17.43 -6.52 -9.30
C PHE A 250 -16.78 -7.89 -9.57
N PRO A 251 -16.65 -8.33 -10.85
CA PRO A 251 -16.01 -9.60 -11.15
C PRO A 251 -14.54 -9.58 -10.74
N LYS A 252 -13.95 -10.76 -10.52
CA LYS A 252 -12.56 -10.90 -10.02
C LYS A 252 -11.53 -10.01 -10.74
N GLY A 253 -11.62 -9.89 -12.07
CA GLY A 253 -10.72 -9.03 -12.85
C GLY A 253 -10.87 -7.55 -12.52
N LEU A 254 -12.10 -7.06 -12.44
CA LEU A 254 -12.41 -5.67 -12.13
C LEU A 254 -12.16 -5.34 -10.65
N ALA A 255 -12.52 -6.25 -9.73
CA ALA A 255 -12.18 -6.15 -8.32
C ALA A 255 -10.66 -6.01 -8.11
N LYS A 256 -9.87 -6.85 -8.79
CA LYS A 256 -8.40 -6.77 -8.76
C LYS A 256 -7.87 -5.47 -9.34
N PHE A 257 -8.50 -4.95 -10.40
CA PHE A 257 -8.17 -3.64 -10.95
C PHE A 257 -8.41 -2.52 -9.92
N LEU A 258 -9.55 -2.54 -9.23
CA LEU A 258 -9.86 -1.57 -8.17
C LEU A 258 -8.88 -1.67 -7.00
N ASP A 259 -8.53 -2.88 -6.56
CA ASP A 259 -7.51 -3.09 -5.51
C ASP A 259 -6.18 -2.44 -5.88
N LEU A 260 -5.72 -2.65 -7.12
CA LEU A 260 -4.47 -2.09 -7.61
C LEU A 260 -4.55 -0.58 -7.77
N ARG A 261 -5.66 -0.06 -8.34
CA ARG A 261 -5.87 1.38 -8.56
C ARG A 261 -5.96 2.16 -7.26
N ASP A 262 -6.72 1.64 -6.30
CA ASP A 262 -7.11 2.39 -5.11
C ASP A 262 -6.14 2.19 -3.94
N ASP A 263 -5.48 1.03 -3.86
CA ASP A 263 -4.49 0.61 -2.85
C ASP A 263 -5.04 0.53 -1.41
N THR A 264 -5.71 1.60 -0.96
CA THR A 264 -6.40 1.75 0.31
C THR A 264 -7.83 2.25 0.09
N CYS A 265 -8.65 2.20 1.16
CA CYS A 265 -10.00 2.74 1.19
C CYS A 265 -10.06 4.14 0.57
N ARG A 266 -10.97 4.34 -0.39
CA ARG A 266 -11.14 5.61 -1.10
C ARG A 266 -12.00 6.62 -0.35
N THR A 267 -12.67 6.24 0.72
CA THR A 267 -13.32 7.21 1.61
C THR A 267 -12.26 8.16 2.17
N PRO A 268 -12.46 9.49 2.06
CA PRO A 268 -11.48 10.48 2.48
C PRO A 268 -10.94 10.20 3.89
N TYR A 269 -9.62 10.33 4.04
CA TYR A 269 -8.89 10.21 5.32
C TYR A 269 -8.78 8.81 5.96
N CYS A 270 -9.39 7.75 5.38
CA CYS A 270 -9.46 6.44 6.05
C CYS A 270 -8.18 5.59 5.92
N ASP A 271 -7.67 5.39 4.70
CA ASP A 271 -6.49 4.55 4.39
C ASP A 271 -6.51 3.10 4.94
N ALA A 272 -7.67 2.60 5.35
CA ALA A 272 -7.84 1.22 5.76
C ALA A 272 -7.70 0.26 4.55
N PRO A 273 -7.30 -1.01 4.76
CA PRO A 273 -7.27 -1.99 3.68
C PRO A 273 -8.64 -2.15 3.03
N ILE A 274 -8.64 -2.28 1.69
CA ILE A 274 -9.86 -2.53 0.92
C ILE A 274 -10.43 -3.89 1.34
N ARG A 275 -11.75 -3.90 1.59
CA ARG A 275 -12.51 -5.12 1.92
C ARG A 275 -13.70 -5.29 0.99
N HIS A 276 -14.32 -4.18 0.57
CA HIS A 276 -15.44 -4.16 -0.35
C HIS A 276 -15.09 -3.34 -1.60
N HIS A 277 -15.71 -3.72 -2.71
CA HIS A 277 -15.70 -2.94 -3.95
C HIS A 277 -17.11 -2.38 -4.11
N ASP A 278 -17.23 -1.06 -4.02
CA ASP A 278 -18.52 -0.37 -3.97
C ASP A 278 -18.70 0.57 -5.15
N HIS A 279 -19.96 0.87 -5.47
CA HIS A 279 -20.32 1.79 -6.53
C HIS A 279 -20.50 3.21 -5.99
N ALA A 280 -19.90 4.21 -6.63
CA ALA A 280 -20.11 5.62 -6.30
C ALA A 280 -21.59 6.01 -6.47
N ARG A 281 -22.15 5.73 -7.64
CA ARG A 281 -23.59 5.64 -7.86
C ARG A 281 -24.03 4.19 -7.61
N PRO A 282 -24.85 3.90 -6.59
CA PRO A 282 -25.26 2.54 -6.27
C PRO A 282 -25.91 1.80 -7.44
N HIS A 283 -25.63 0.50 -7.57
CA HIS A 283 -26.29 -0.34 -8.58
C HIS A 283 -27.83 -0.38 -8.42
N SER A 284 -28.35 -0.23 -7.20
CA SER A 284 -29.79 -0.11 -6.93
C SER A 284 -30.44 1.15 -7.50
N ARG A 285 -29.62 2.13 -7.92
CA ARG A 285 -30.02 3.38 -8.58
C ARG A 285 -29.44 3.47 -10.00
N ASP A 286 -29.32 2.32 -10.66
CA ASP A 286 -28.82 2.17 -12.04
C ASP A 286 -27.36 2.60 -12.25
N GLY A 287 -26.54 2.54 -11.20
CA GLY A 287 -25.11 2.73 -11.32
C GLY A 287 -24.44 1.57 -12.05
N PRO A 288 -23.63 1.82 -13.09
CA PRO A 288 -22.97 0.75 -13.83
C PRO A 288 -21.83 0.13 -13.01
N THR A 289 -21.59 -1.17 -13.19
CA THR A 289 -20.40 -1.84 -12.63
C THR A 289 -19.21 -1.62 -13.54
N SER A 290 -18.45 -0.56 -13.28
CA SER A 290 -17.32 -0.15 -14.11
C SER A 290 -16.13 0.27 -13.26
N ALA A 291 -14.95 0.32 -13.88
CA ALA A 291 -13.78 0.93 -13.26
C ALA A 291 -14.09 2.37 -12.81
N LEU A 292 -14.77 3.17 -13.63
CA LEU A 292 -15.07 4.56 -13.29
C LEU A 292 -16.01 4.70 -12.08
N ASN A 293 -17.07 3.90 -12.02
CA ASN A 293 -18.05 3.97 -10.94
C ASN A 293 -17.61 3.18 -9.68
N GLY A 294 -16.67 2.25 -9.80
CA GLY A 294 -16.19 1.44 -8.69
C GLY A 294 -15.15 2.14 -7.80
N LEU A 295 -15.15 1.80 -6.51
CA LEU A 295 -14.22 2.25 -5.48
C LEU A 295 -13.85 1.07 -4.57
N GLY A 296 -12.58 0.96 -4.18
CA GLY A 296 -12.15 0.13 -3.07
C GLY A 296 -12.47 0.82 -1.74
N GLU A 297 -13.26 0.18 -0.89
CA GLU A 297 -13.64 0.69 0.43
C GLU A 297 -13.39 -0.34 1.53
N CYS A 298 -13.16 0.13 2.76
CA CYS A 298 -13.20 -0.76 3.93
C CYS A 298 -14.65 -1.07 4.28
N ALA A 299 -14.87 -2.15 5.05
CA ALA A 299 -16.23 -2.56 5.39
C ALA A 299 -17.00 -1.47 6.17
N HIS A 300 -16.34 -0.78 7.11
CA HIS A 300 -16.97 0.26 7.91
C HIS A 300 -17.44 1.44 7.05
N CYS A 301 -16.55 2.04 6.25
CA CYS A 301 -16.90 3.19 5.42
C CYS A 301 -17.98 2.86 4.39
N ASN A 302 -17.90 1.66 3.79
CA ASN A 302 -18.93 1.17 2.88
C ASN A 302 -20.30 1.12 3.56
N TYR A 303 -20.40 0.57 4.76
CA TYR A 303 -21.67 0.56 5.50
C TYR A 303 -22.13 1.95 5.94
N THR A 304 -21.20 2.82 6.36
CA THR A 304 -21.54 4.21 6.74
C THR A 304 -22.13 4.99 5.57
N LYS A 305 -21.60 4.79 4.36
CA LYS A 305 -22.06 5.45 3.14
C LYS A 305 -23.49 5.04 2.73
N GLU A 306 -23.97 3.88 3.13
CA GLU A 306 -25.37 3.47 2.91
C GLU A 306 -26.39 4.28 3.73
N ALA A 307 -25.93 5.04 4.74
CA ALA A 307 -26.82 5.90 5.51
C ALA A 307 -27.43 7.02 4.63
N PRO A 308 -28.68 7.44 4.88
CA PRO A 308 -29.32 8.51 4.12
C PRO A 308 -28.50 9.81 4.11
N GLY A 309 -28.51 10.49 2.96
CA GLY A 309 -27.85 11.79 2.78
C GLY A 309 -26.40 11.72 2.25
N TRP A 310 -25.78 10.55 2.22
CA TRP A 310 -24.50 10.37 1.53
C TRP A 310 -24.69 10.33 0.00
N SER A 311 -23.76 10.93 -0.73
CA SER A 311 -23.64 10.74 -2.18
C SER A 311 -22.19 10.79 -2.63
N VAL A 312 -21.87 10.06 -3.68
CA VAL A 312 -20.52 10.00 -4.23
C VAL A 312 -20.58 10.13 -5.74
N ILE A 313 -19.74 10.98 -6.30
CA ILE A 313 -19.60 11.17 -7.74
C ILE A 313 -18.16 10.87 -8.12
N THR A 314 -17.96 10.04 -9.13
CA THR A 314 -16.63 9.77 -9.67
C THR A 314 -16.44 10.42 -11.03
N THR A 315 -15.21 10.85 -11.26
CA THR A 315 -14.75 11.41 -12.54
C THR A 315 -13.38 10.86 -12.87
N ALA A 316 -13.05 10.82 -14.16
CA ALA A 316 -11.68 10.67 -14.61
C ALA A 316 -11.31 11.97 -15.32
N ASN A 317 -10.22 12.60 -14.93
CA ASN A 317 -9.75 13.80 -15.64
C ASN A 317 -9.20 13.42 -17.03
N GLU A 318 -8.83 14.42 -17.84
CA GLU A 318 -8.27 14.22 -19.19
C GLU A 318 -7.02 13.31 -19.22
N THR A 319 -6.36 13.18 -18.06
CA THR A 319 -5.20 12.30 -17.89
C THR A 319 -5.58 10.91 -17.35
N GLY A 320 -6.87 10.57 -17.26
CA GLY A 320 -7.38 9.29 -16.76
C GLY A 320 -7.30 9.11 -15.24
N CYS A 321 -6.90 10.14 -14.47
CA CYS A 321 -6.80 10.05 -13.02
C CYS A 321 -8.20 10.00 -12.39
N HIS A 322 -8.48 8.89 -11.71
CA HIS A 322 -9.77 8.65 -11.07
C HIS A 322 -9.92 9.45 -9.77
N THR A 323 -10.94 10.29 -9.72
CA THR A 323 -11.28 11.16 -8.59
C THR A 323 -12.70 10.87 -8.13
N ALA A 324 -12.92 10.84 -6.83
CA ALA A 324 -14.21 10.68 -6.19
C ALA A 324 -14.51 11.90 -5.31
N GLU A 325 -15.68 12.50 -5.47
CA GLU A 325 -16.20 13.57 -4.62
C GLU A 325 -17.30 12.98 -3.74
N PHE A 326 -17.06 12.96 -2.43
CA PHE A 326 -17.99 12.50 -1.42
C PHE A 326 -18.73 13.71 -0.85
N THR A 327 -20.05 13.65 -0.81
CA THR A 327 -20.90 14.59 -0.09
C THR A 327 -21.49 13.88 1.13
N THR A 328 -21.22 14.42 2.32
CA THR A 328 -21.77 13.91 3.59
C THR A 328 -23.26 14.27 3.73
N PRO A 329 -24.01 13.65 4.67
CA PRO A 329 -25.40 14.01 4.93
C PRO A 329 -25.63 15.46 5.33
N THR A 330 -24.59 16.13 5.86
CA THR A 330 -24.62 17.56 6.21
C THR A 330 -24.24 18.48 5.04
N GLY A 331 -23.97 17.93 3.86
CA GLY A 331 -23.61 18.68 2.66
C GLY A 331 -22.12 19.02 2.52
N ALA A 332 -21.27 18.60 3.47
CA ALA A 332 -19.83 18.79 3.35
C ALA A 332 -19.27 17.95 2.21
N ARG A 333 -18.37 18.54 1.41
CA ARG A 333 -17.76 17.88 0.25
C ARG A 333 -16.30 17.58 0.49
N HIS A 334 -15.89 16.38 0.11
CA HIS A 334 -14.51 15.92 0.26
C HIS A 334 -14.05 15.18 -0.99
N ARG A 335 -12.82 15.43 -1.38
CA ARG A 335 -12.23 14.85 -2.59
C ARG A 335 -11.30 13.69 -2.26
N SER A 336 -11.34 12.62 -3.03
CA SER A 336 -10.42 11.48 -2.94
C SER A 336 -9.86 11.18 -4.32
N VAL A 337 -8.55 11.31 -4.48
CA VAL A 337 -7.85 11.04 -5.75
C VAL A 337 -7.12 9.70 -5.66
N ALA A 338 -7.16 8.91 -6.73
CA ALA A 338 -6.46 7.63 -6.80
C ALA A 338 -4.95 7.85 -6.63
N PRO A 339 -4.23 6.99 -5.88
CA PRO A 339 -2.78 7.08 -5.80
C PRO A 339 -2.16 6.92 -7.18
N ARG A 340 -1.04 7.61 -7.39
CA ARG A 340 -0.27 7.49 -8.64
C ARG A 340 0.43 6.13 -8.68
N MET A 341 0.40 5.48 -9.85
CA MET A 341 1.18 4.26 -10.05
C MET A 341 2.66 4.57 -10.23
N PRO A 342 3.55 3.64 -9.83
CA PRO A 342 4.97 3.66 -10.15
C PRO A 342 5.32 4.06 -11.58
N GLY A 343 6.39 4.85 -11.71
CA GLY A 343 7.04 5.17 -12.98
C GLY A 343 7.26 6.66 -13.21
N ARG A 344 8.33 6.98 -13.96
CA ARG A 344 8.63 8.35 -14.38
C ARG A 344 7.46 8.97 -15.15
N GLN A 345 7.15 10.22 -14.85
CA GLN A 345 6.21 11.01 -15.66
C GLN A 345 6.82 11.22 -17.05
N MET A 346 6.12 10.79 -18.08
CA MET A 346 6.53 11.10 -19.45
C MET A 346 5.97 12.48 -19.80
N THR A 347 6.85 13.47 -19.90
CA THR A 347 6.54 14.71 -20.60
C THR A 347 6.44 14.37 -22.08
N LEU A 348 5.22 14.14 -22.57
CA LEU A 348 4.99 13.91 -23.99
C LEU A 348 5.35 15.19 -24.74
N THR A 349 6.53 15.22 -25.37
CA THR A 349 6.67 15.94 -26.65
C THR A 349 5.63 15.30 -27.57
N LEU A 350 4.68 16.08 -28.07
CA LEU A 350 3.49 15.63 -28.80
C LEU A 350 3.80 14.49 -29.80
N TYR A 351 3.62 13.23 -29.38
CA TYR A 351 3.62 12.12 -30.33
C TYR A 351 2.32 12.16 -31.12
N SER A 352 2.43 11.93 -32.42
CA SER A 352 1.31 11.97 -33.33
C SER A 352 0.33 10.82 -33.05
N ALA A 353 -0.96 11.03 -33.34
CA ALA A 353 -1.98 9.97 -33.24
C ALA A 353 -1.66 8.72 -34.10
N LEU A 354 -0.70 8.81 -35.01
CA LEU A 354 -0.19 7.69 -35.80
C LEU A 354 0.69 6.77 -34.94
N GLU A 355 1.62 7.33 -34.15
CA GLU A 355 2.56 6.56 -33.33
C GLU A 355 1.85 5.77 -32.21
N VAL A 356 0.81 6.35 -31.61
CA VAL A 356 -0.03 5.67 -30.61
C VAL A 356 -0.80 4.50 -31.23
N ARG A 357 -1.33 4.67 -32.46
CA ARG A 357 -2.02 3.59 -33.18
C ARG A 357 -1.08 2.46 -33.58
N THR A 358 0.14 2.79 -34.00
CA THR A 358 1.17 1.79 -34.32
C THR A 358 1.57 0.98 -33.09
N ALA A 359 1.76 1.63 -31.92
CA ALA A 359 2.09 0.93 -30.68
C ALA A 359 0.99 -0.05 -30.23
N LEU A 360 -0.28 0.32 -30.39
CA LEU A 360 -1.43 -0.56 -30.11
C LEU A 360 -1.52 -1.73 -31.10
N ALA A 361 -1.26 -1.48 -32.38
CA ALA A 361 -1.30 -2.52 -33.43
C ALA A 361 -0.17 -3.54 -33.29
N VAL A 362 1.05 -3.09 -32.95
CA VAL A 362 2.20 -3.98 -32.70
C VAL A 362 1.98 -4.85 -31.46
N SER A 363 1.28 -4.32 -30.44
CA SER A 363 0.94 -5.08 -29.23
C SER A 363 -0.13 -6.16 -29.45
N GLY A 364 -0.91 -6.08 -30.54
CA GLY A 364 -1.94 -7.07 -30.89
C GLY A 364 -1.44 -8.32 -31.64
N HIS A 365 -0.19 -8.31 -32.12
CA HIS A 365 0.38 -9.40 -32.95
C HIS A 365 1.33 -10.33 -32.18
N ALA A 366 1.47 -10.16 -30.86
CA ALA A 366 2.32 -10.99 -30.00
C ALA A 366 1.50 -11.79 -28.98
N ALA A 367 0.44 -12.45 -29.44
CA ALA A 367 -0.35 -13.41 -28.69
C ALA A 367 -0.05 -14.84 -29.14
#